data_AF-A0A563VY51-F1
#
_entry.id   AF-A0A563VY51-F1
#
_cell.length_a   1.000
_cell.length_b   1.000
_cell.length_c   1.000
_cell.angle_alpha   90.00
_cell.angle_beta   90.00
_cell.angle_gamma   90.00
#
_symmetry.space_group_name_H-M   'P 1'
#
loop_
_entity.id
_entity.type
_entity.pdbx_description
1 polymer ?
#
loop_
_entity_poly.entity_id
_entity_poly.type
_entity_poly.pdbx_seq_one_letter_code
_entity_poly.pdbx_strand_id
1 'polypeptide(L)' 'MDLIVDILDGNPFQGIGKPEPLKYIASDTWSRRIDLEHRLVYRVKNNRVYFLQARYHYQPEN' A
#
# COMPACT_ATOMS: atom_id res chain seq x y z
N MET A 1 7.70 -5.19 -7.29
CA MET A 1 7.75 -6.43 -6.48
C MET A 1 8.24 -6.11 -5.06
N ASP A 2 9.23 -5.23 -4.94
CA ASP A 2 9.91 -4.88 -3.69
C ASP A 2 8.98 -4.34 -2.59
N LEU A 3 7.93 -3.60 -2.94
CA LEU A 3 6.98 -3.02 -1.96
C LEU A 3 6.23 -4.09 -1.16
N ILE A 4 5.76 -5.14 -1.83
CA ILE A 4 5.01 -6.21 -1.17
C ILE A 4 5.95 -7.02 -0.29
N VAL A 5 7.15 -7.34 -0.79
CA VAL A 5 8.17 -8.06 -0.03
C VAL A 5 8.54 -7.29 1.24
N ASP A 6 8.85 -5.99 1.13
CA ASP A 6 9.18 -5.17 2.30
C ASP A 6 8.05 -5.11 3.33
N ILE A 7 6.78 -5.02 2.89
CA ILE A 7 5.62 -5.07 3.79
C ILE A 7 5.52 -6.42 4.52
N LEU A 8 5.72 -7.52 3.80
CA LEU A 8 5.57 -8.88 4.35
C LEU A 8 6.77 -9.32 5.19
N ASP A 9 7.95 -8.75 4.98
CA ASP A 9 9.18 -9.00 5.75
C ASP A 9 9.22 -8.26 7.11
N GLY A 10 8.06 -7.75 7.56
CA GLY A 10 7.92 -7.17 8.89
C GLY A 10 8.11 -5.65 8.95
N ASN A 11 8.18 -4.97 7.81
CA ASN A 11 8.25 -3.50 7.76
C ASN A 11 6.92 -2.81 7.40
N PRO A 12 5.70 -3.27 7.78
CA PRO A 12 4.47 -2.74 7.20
C PRO A 12 4.23 -1.24 7.46
N PHE A 13 4.87 -0.62 8.46
CA PHE A 13 4.69 0.79 8.81
C PHE A 13 5.91 1.67 8.50
N GLN A 14 6.95 1.10 7.88
CA GLN A 14 8.22 1.77 7.54
C GLN A 14 8.81 1.23 6.23
N GLY A 15 10.00 1.69 5.84
CA GLY A 15 10.67 1.20 4.64
C GLY A 15 10.24 1.91 3.36
N ILE A 16 10.26 1.18 2.24
CA ILE A 16 10.20 1.78 0.90
C ILE A 16 8.82 2.32 0.56
N GLY A 17 8.77 3.30 -0.35
CA GLY A 17 7.51 3.88 -0.83
C GLY A 17 6.81 4.80 0.15
N LYS A 18 7.49 5.33 1.18
CA LYS A 18 6.95 6.32 2.13
C LYS A 18 5.60 5.91 2.73
N PRO A 19 5.58 4.98 3.69
CA PRO A 19 4.36 4.52 4.33
C PRO A 19 3.69 5.67 5.09
N GLU A 20 2.40 5.87 4.82
CA GLU A 20 1.61 6.95 5.41
C GLU A 20 0.28 6.37 5.93
N PRO A 21 -0.10 6.60 7.20
CA PRO A 21 -1.38 6.15 7.74
C PRO A 21 -2.54 6.96 7.14
N LEU A 22 -3.59 6.28 6.69
CA LEU A 22 -4.78 6.92 6.10
C LEU A 22 -5.80 7.26 7.19
N LYS A 23 -5.96 8.57 7.44
CA LYS A 23 -6.81 9.08 8.54
C LYS A 23 -8.31 8.86 8.36
N TYR A 24 -8.80 8.74 7.13
CA TYR A 24 -10.24 8.82 6.83
C TYR A 24 -10.87 7.48 6.37
N ILE A 25 -10.08 6.41 6.24
CA ILE A 25 -10.62 5.09 5.82
C ILE A 25 -10.80 4.17 7.03
N ALA A 26 -9.71 3.86 7.73
CA ALA A 26 -9.72 3.19 9.02
C ALA A 26 -8.33 3.36 9.66
N SER A 27 -8.27 3.35 11.00
CA SER A 27 -7.04 3.55 11.76
C SER A 27 -5.93 2.52 11.50
N ASP A 28 -6.29 1.38 10.91
CA ASP A 28 -5.40 0.26 10.56
C ASP A 28 -4.99 0.25 9.08
N THR A 29 -5.30 1.32 8.33
CA THR A 29 -5.08 1.41 6.88
C THR A 29 -3.92 2.35 6.54
N TRP A 30 -3.09 1.91 5.60
CA TRP A 30 -1.84 2.55 5.20
C TRP A 30 -1.75 2.66 3.69
N SER A 31 -1.01 3.66 3.23
CA SER A 31 -0.67 3.84 1.83
C SER A 31 0.84 3.89 1.63
N ARG A 32 1.31 3.40 0.49
CA ARG A 32 2.68 3.57 0.00
C ARG A 32 2.67 4.00 -1.46
N ARG A 33 3.64 4.81 -1.83
CA ARG A 33 3.91 5.26 -3.20
C ARG A 33 4.52 4.13 -4.01
N ILE A 34 3.80 3.73 -5.04
CA ILE A 34 4.36 2.93 -6.13
C ILE A 34 5.20 3.86 -7.02
N ASP A 35 4.67 5.05 -7.33
CA ASP A 35 5.37 6.16 -7.98
C ASP A 35 4.73 7.51 -7.59
N LEU A 36 4.97 8.57 -8.37
CA LEU A 36 4.40 9.91 -8.11
C LEU A 36 2.86 9.87 -8.07
N GLU A 37 2.30 9.20 -9.07
CA GLU A 37 0.91 8.87 -9.34
C GLU A 37 0.28 7.84 -8.36
N HIS A 38 0.93 6.67 -8.32
CA HIS A 38 0.34 5.37 -7.96
C HIS A 38 0.51 5.12 -6.44
N ARG A 39 -0.54 4.60 -5.78
CA ARG A 39 -0.49 4.20 -4.37
C ARG A 39 -0.92 2.75 -4.20
N LEU A 40 -0.17 2.01 -3.40
CA LEU A 40 -0.58 0.73 -2.81
C LEU A 40 -1.27 1.05 -1.49
N VAL A 41 -2.52 0.63 -1.34
CA VAL A 41 -3.29 0.77 -0.10
C VAL A 41 -3.46 -0.61 0.50
N TYR A 42 -3.14 -0.73 1.79
CA TYR A 42 -3.26 -1.98 2.53
C TYR A 42 -3.69 -1.74 3.97
N ARG A 43 -4.20 -2.78 4.60
CA ARG A 43 -4.58 -2.81 6.02
C ARG A 43 -3.76 -3.86 6.75
N VAL A 44 -3.37 -3.57 7.99
CA VAL A 44 -2.69 -4.52 8.86
C VAL A 44 -3.59 -4.84 10.05
N LYS A 45 -4.02 -6.09 10.16
CA LYS A 45 -4.91 -6.52 11.25
C LYS A 45 -4.70 -8.00 11.55
N ASN A 46 -4.68 -8.35 12.84
CA ASN A 46 -4.56 -9.75 13.30
C ASN A 46 -3.40 -10.52 12.66
N ASN A 47 -2.22 -9.89 12.62
CA ASN A 47 -1.01 -10.44 11.99
C ASN A 47 -1.18 -10.80 10.49
N ARG A 48 -2.06 -10.10 9.80
CA ARG A 48 -2.30 -10.25 8.35
C ARG A 48 -2.26 -8.90 7.67
N VAL A 49 -1.82 -8.93 6.41
CA VAL A 49 -1.84 -7.78 5.51
C VAL A 49 -2.91 -8.01 4.45
N TYR A 50 -3.79 -7.03 4.31
CA TYR A 50 -4.87 -7.02 3.31
C TYR A 50 -4.55 -5.95 2.29
N PHE A 51 -4.20 -6.33 1.06
CA PHE A 51 -4.03 -5.37 -0.03
C PHE A 51 -5.39 -4.96 -0.56
N LEU A 52 -5.72 -3.67 -0.42
CA LEU A 52 -7.05 -3.13 -0.71
C LEU A 52 -7.11 -2.52 -2.11
N GLN A 53 -6.00 -1.91 -2.55
CA GLN A 53 -5.91 -1.26 -3.86
C GLN A 53 -4.45 -1.21 -4.31
N ALA A 54 -4.21 -1.53 -5.58
CA ALA A 54 -2.92 -1.33 -6.26
C ALA A 54 -3.16 -0.70 -7.64
N ARG A 55 -3.87 0.43 -7.63
CA ARG A 55 -4.29 1.30 -8.74
C ARG A 55 -5.00 0.66 -9.96
N TYR A 56 -5.47 1.53 -10.87
CA TYR A 56 -6.29 1.18 -12.02
C TYR A 56 -5.53 0.29 -13.03
N HIS A 57 -6.27 -0.67 -13.54
CA HIS A 57 -5.94 -1.52 -14.67
C HIS A 57 -5.75 -0.66 -15.93
N TYR A 58 -4.73 -0.95 -16.73
CA TYR A 58 -4.51 -0.33 -18.04
C TYR A 58 -5.78 -0.32 -18.88
N GLN A 59 -6.19 0.84 -19.39
CA GLN A 59 -6.43 1.03 -20.82
C GLN A 59 -5.98 2.46 -21.18
N PRO A 60 -4.90 2.65 -21.95
CA PRO A 60 -4.78 3.86 -22.74
C PRO A 60 -5.86 3.81 -23.82
N GLU A 61 -6.87 4.67 -23.73
CA GLU A 61 -7.73 4.97 -24.88
C GLU A 61 -6.88 5.76 -25.89
N ASN A 62 -6.76 5.22 -27.10
CA ASN A 62 -6.39 5.98 -28.29
C ASN A 62 -7.58 6.81 -28.76
#